data_AF-X1UT13-F1
#
_entry.id   AF-X1UT13-F1
#
_cell.length_a   1.000
_cell.length_b   1.000
_cell.length_c   1.000
_cell.angle_alpha   90.00
_cell.angle_beta   90.00
_cell.angle_gamma   90.00
#
_symmetry.space_group_name_H-M   'P 1'
#
loop_
_entity.id
_entity.type
_entity.pdbx_description
1 polymer ?
#
loop_
_entity_poly.entity_id
_entity_poly.type
_entity_poly.pdbx_seq_one_letter_code
_entity_poly.pdbx_strand_id
1 'polypeptide(L)'
;MAKVVNNFLKGRMNKDLDDRLIPQGEYRNAMNAQVSKSEGENVGALENVLGNILISDIRTLTGEDDIFSIGYCTDEINNRVFIFLTSNKLNAYNPNDKNFIVVYDSSNQASTILVQGAFLNFSTLFPITGVNILEGLLFFTDNRNQPRKINVAQALLDSTYYETEDQISVAKYNPYNAPEIFRRASDLPDGITNYESTMQDVVSKYYPDGGIGLLPAAYNYPNG
;
A
#
# COMPACT_ATOMS: atom_id res chain seq x y z
N MET A 1 1.83 -48.25 5.58
CA MET A 1 0.59 -47.47 5.86
C MET A 1 -0.21 -47.38 4.57
N ALA A 2 -1.41 -47.94 4.55
CA ALA A 2 -2.28 -47.89 3.37
C ALA A 2 -2.83 -46.46 3.23
N LYS A 3 -2.50 -45.79 2.13
CA LYS A 3 -3.08 -44.49 1.77
C LYS A 3 -4.45 -44.76 1.17
N VAL A 4 -5.51 -44.48 1.94
CA VAL A 4 -6.89 -44.52 1.42
C VAL A 4 -7.05 -43.33 0.48
N VAL A 5 -7.07 -43.60 -0.82
CA VAL A 5 -7.44 -42.62 -1.85
C VAL A 5 -8.92 -42.88 -2.15
N ASN A 6 -9.80 -42.11 -1.52
CA ASN A 6 -11.23 -42.16 -1.86
C ASN A 6 -11.41 -41.46 -3.20
N ASN A 7 -11.69 -42.24 -4.25
CA ASN A 7 -12.01 -41.71 -5.56
C ASN A 7 -13.52 -41.42 -5.64
N PHE A 8 -13.91 -40.17 -5.86
CA PHE A 8 -15.30 -39.70 -5.83
C PHE A 8 -16.06 -40.09 -7.10
N LEU A 9 -16.36 -41.37 -7.29
CA LEU A 9 -17.09 -41.88 -8.47
C LEU A 9 -18.61 -41.63 -8.40
N LYS A 10 -19.18 -41.54 -7.20
CA LYS A 10 -20.56 -41.10 -6.93
C LYS A 10 -20.48 -40.00 -5.88
N GLY A 11 -20.44 -38.73 -6.29
CA GLY A 11 -20.42 -37.59 -5.37
C GLY A 11 -21.83 -37.10 -5.07
N ARG A 12 -22.60 -37.82 -4.23
CA ARG A 12 -23.96 -37.39 -3.85
C ARG A 12 -23.99 -36.97 -2.38
N MET A 13 -24.54 -35.79 -2.10
CA MET A 13 -24.76 -35.32 -0.74
C MET A 13 -26.16 -35.68 -0.24
N ASN A 14 -26.26 -36.41 0.87
CA ASN A 14 -27.52 -36.84 1.46
C ASN A 14 -27.59 -36.38 2.93
N LYS A 15 -28.24 -35.22 3.15
CA LYS A 15 -28.37 -34.61 4.48
C LYS A 15 -29.60 -35.11 5.25
N ASP A 16 -30.50 -35.80 4.56
CA ASP A 16 -31.78 -36.25 5.12
C ASP A 16 -31.66 -37.60 5.83
N LEU A 17 -30.71 -38.45 5.41
CA LEU A 17 -30.50 -39.76 6.01
C LEU A 17 -29.62 -39.69 7.28
N ASP A 18 -29.95 -40.50 8.29
CA ASP A 18 -29.16 -40.65 9.52
C ASP A 18 -27.72 -41.07 9.19
N ASP A 19 -26.73 -40.45 9.84
CA ASP A 19 -25.28 -40.65 9.64
C ASP A 19 -24.86 -42.13 9.72
N ARG A 20 -25.60 -42.96 10.44
CA ARG A 20 -25.32 -44.40 10.60
C ARG A 20 -25.80 -45.26 9.43
N LEU A 21 -26.67 -44.72 8.58
CA LEU A 21 -27.33 -45.44 7.48
C LEU A 21 -26.83 -45.01 6.11
N ILE A 22 -25.83 -44.12 6.05
CA ILE A 22 -25.31 -43.61 4.78
C ILE A 22 -24.59 -44.73 4.02
N PRO A 23 -25.05 -45.07 2.80
CA PRO A 23 -24.38 -46.07 1.98
C PRO A 23 -23.01 -45.57 1.51
N GLN A 24 -22.10 -46.49 1.26
CA GLN A 24 -20.75 -46.15 0.78
C GLN A 24 -20.82 -45.37 -0.54
N GLY A 25 -20.29 -44.14 -0.55
CA GLY A 25 -20.34 -43.22 -1.69
C GLY A 25 -21.39 -42.12 -1.57
N GLU A 26 -22.15 -42.03 -0.48
CA GLU A 26 -22.92 -40.83 -0.13
C GLU A 26 -22.23 -40.07 1.01
N TYR A 27 -22.40 -38.76 1.04
CA TYR A 27 -21.73 -37.87 1.97
C TYR A 27 -22.72 -36.90 2.62
N ARG A 28 -22.53 -36.51 3.88
CA ARG A 28 -23.41 -35.53 4.56
C ARG A 28 -22.87 -34.12 4.55
N ASN A 29 -21.56 -34.00 4.82
CA ASN A 29 -20.88 -32.73 4.97
C ASN A 29 -19.66 -32.73 4.05
N ALA A 30 -19.46 -31.61 3.34
CA ALA A 30 -18.21 -31.28 2.68
C ALA A 30 -17.55 -30.14 3.47
N MET A 31 -16.29 -30.34 3.87
CA MET A 31 -15.47 -29.32 4.53
C MET A 31 -14.27 -29.04 3.62
N ASN A 32 -13.80 -27.79 3.56
CA ASN A 32 -12.69 -27.37 2.68
C ASN A 32 -12.97 -27.70 1.20
N ALA A 33 -14.18 -27.42 0.74
CA ALA A 33 -14.60 -27.59 -0.64
C ALA A 33 -14.94 -26.22 -1.25
N GLN A 34 -14.53 -26.01 -2.50
CA GLN A 34 -14.85 -24.83 -3.30
C GLN A 34 -15.69 -25.28 -4.49
N VAL A 35 -16.74 -24.53 -4.78
CA VAL A 35 -17.53 -24.73 -5.99
C VAL A 35 -16.89 -23.91 -7.10
N SER A 36 -16.45 -24.56 -8.16
CA SER A 36 -15.85 -23.88 -9.31
C SER A 36 -16.90 -23.05 -10.04
N LYS A 37 -16.70 -21.73 -10.07
CA LYS A 37 -17.43 -20.79 -10.92
C LYS A 37 -16.65 -20.63 -12.21
N SER A 38 -16.76 -21.58 -13.13
CA SER A 38 -16.35 -21.39 -14.52
C SER A 38 -17.58 -21.12 -15.38
N GLU A 39 -17.40 -20.50 -16.55
CA GLU A 39 -18.48 -20.30 -17.55
C GLU A 39 -18.54 -21.47 -18.57
N GLY A 40 -17.72 -22.52 -18.40
CA GLY A 40 -17.59 -23.67 -19.32
C GLY A 40 -18.29 -24.95 -18.84
N GLU A 41 -18.00 -26.10 -19.45
CA GLU A 41 -18.71 -27.38 -19.19
C GLU A 41 -18.62 -27.90 -17.73
N ASN A 42 -17.68 -27.39 -16.93
CA ASN A 42 -17.47 -27.77 -15.53
C ASN A 42 -18.10 -26.80 -14.50
N VAL A 43 -19.11 -26.00 -14.87
CA VAL A 43 -19.84 -25.17 -13.89
C VAL A 43 -20.44 -26.07 -12.80
N GLY A 44 -20.13 -25.79 -11.53
CA GLY A 44 -20.70 -26.52 -10.40
C GLY A 44 -19.94 -27.79 -9.99
N ALA A 45 -18.75 -28.04 -10.53
CA ALA A 45 -17.83 -29.03 -9.99
C ALA A 45 -17.37 -28.62 -8.57
N LEU A 46 -17.39 -29.58 -7.64
CA LEU A 46 -16.90 -29.42 -6.28
C LEU A 46 -15.44 -29.86 -6.23
N GLU A 47 -14.55 -28.91 -5.94
CA GLU A 47 -13.11 -29.11 -5.83
C GLU A 47 -12.67 -28.98 -4.38
N ASN A 48 -11.57 -29.63 -4.01
CA ASN A 48 -10.97 -29.41 -2.69
C ASN A 48 -10.27 -28.04 -2.68
N VAL A 49 -10.49 -27.28 -1.61
CA VAL A 49 -9.78 -26.03 -1.33
C VAL A 49 -8.32 -26.36 -1.06
N LEU A 50 -7.42 -25.60 -1.69
CA LEU A 50 -5.98 -25.69 -1.41
C LEU A 50 -5.72 -25.29 0.06
N GLY A 51 -4.83 -26.03 0.73
CA GLY A 51 -4.43 -25.70 2.11
C GLY A 51 -3.78 -24.32 2.21
N ASN A 52 -3.80 -23.73 3.40
CA ASN A 52 -3.05 -22.52 3.68
C ASN A 52 -1.61 -22.86 4.08
N ILE A 53 -0.69 -22.00 3.66
CA ILE A 53 0.69 -21.99 4.16
C ILE A 53 0.94 -20.63 4.78
N LEU A 54 1.75 -20.59 5.84
CA LEU A 54 2.23 -19.32 6.36
C LEU A 54 3.20 -18.75 5.34
N ILE A 55 2.87 -17.58 4.81
CA ILE A 55 3.66 -16.91 3.78
C ILE A 55 4.71 -16.00 4.42
N SER A 56 4.28 -15.14 5.34
CA SER A 56 5.15 -14.13 5.95
C SER A 56 4.63 -13.80 7.34
N ASP A 57 5.55 -13.60 8.28
CA ASP A 57 5.23 -12.95 9.55
C ASP A 57 5.45 -11.44 9.39
N ILE A 58 4.40 -10.66 9.58
CA ILE A 58 4.47 -9.21 9.43
C ILE A 58 5.08 -8.57 10.69
N ARG A 59 5.00 -9.24 11.85
CA ARG A 59 5.60 -8.74 13.11
C ARG A 59 7.12 -8.69 13.02
N THR A 60 7.72 -9.69 12.39
CA THR A 60 9.16 -9.73 12.15
C THR A 60 9.59 -8.67 11.12
N LEU A 61 8.74 -8.36 10.14
CA LEU A 61 8.98 -7.30 9.16
C LEU A 61 8.95 -5.91 9.80
N THR A 62 7.95 -5.62 10.64
CA THR A 62 7.79 -4.31 11.28
C THR A 62 8.65 -4.14 12.53
N GLY A 63 9.14 -5.23 13.12
CA GLY A 63 9.88 -5.23 14.39
C GLY A 63 9.00 -4.92 15.60
N GLU A 64 7.68 -5.11 15.48
CA GLU A 64 6.68 -4.73 16.49
C GLU A 64 5.75 -5.91 16.79
N ASP A 65 5.57 -6.23 18.07
CA ASP A 65 4.79 -7.39 18.50
C ASP A 65 3.28 -7.09 18.63
N ASP A 66 2.91 -5.89 19.10
CA ASP A 66 1.51 -5.48 19.37
C ASP A 66 0.93 -4.65 18.22
N ILE A 67 0.82 -5.29 17.05
CA ILE A 67 0.30 -4.68 15.82
C ILE A 67 -0.94 -5.40 15.29
N PHE A 68 -1.94 -4.63 14.85
CA PHE A 68 -3.22 -5.12 14.38
C PHE A 68 -3.48 -4.70 12.94
N SER A 69 -4.05 -5.62 12.15
CA SER A 69 -4.56 -5.32 10.82
C SER A 69 -5.93 -4.66 10.90
N ILE A 70 -6.06 -3.52 10.23
CA ILE A 70 -7.29 -2.70 10.21
C ILE A 70 -7.96 -2.63 8.84
N GLY A 71 -7.34 -3.24 7.83
CA GLY A 71 -7.87 -3.24 6.47
C GLY A 71 -6.90 -3.90 5.51
N TYR A 72 -7.42 -4.28 4.36
CA TYR A 72 -6.62 -4.83 3.26
C TYR A 72 -7.22 -4.42 1.92
N CYS A 73 -6.39 -4.48 0.88
CA CYS A 73 -6.81 -4.26 -0.50
C CYS A 73 -6.05 -5.23 -1.40
N THR A 74 -6.77 -5.92 -2.29
CA THR A 74 -6.19 -6.87 -3.24
C THR A 74 -6.07 -6.21 -4.61
N ASP A 75 -4.86 -6.22 -5.16
CA ASP A 75 -4.61 -5.87 -6.55
C ASP A 75 -4.44 -7.17 -7.34
N GLU A 76 -5.53 -7.58 -8.00
CA GLU A 76 -5.59 -8.80 -8.80
C GLU A 76 -4.75 -8.71 -10.08
N ILE A 77 -4.54 -7.50 -10.61
CA ILE A 77 -3.81 -7.29 -11.87
C ILE A 77 -2.32 -7.56 -11.66
N ASN A 78 -1.78 -7.08 -10.54
CA ASN A 78 -0.36 -7.21 -10.21
C ASN A 78 -0.06 -8.31 -9.19
N ASN A 79 -1.07 -9.09 -8.78
CA ASN A 79 -0.93 -10.15 -7.78
C ASN A 79 -0.36 -9.66 -6.44
N ARG A 80 -0.84 -8.51 -5.97
CA ARG A 80 -0.37 -7.86 -4.73
C ARG A 80 -1.49 -7.71 -3.71
N VAL A 81 -1.14 -7.74 -2.44
CA VAL A 81 -2.07 -7.46 -1.34
C VAL A 81 -1.49 -6.36 -0.47
N PHE A 82 -2.23 -5.28 -0.32
CA PHE A 82 -1.91 -4.18 0.59
C PHE A 82 -2.60 -4.44 1.93
N ILE A 83 -1.88 -4.22 3.01
CA ILE A 83 -2.34 -4.45 4.38
C ILE A 83 -2.04 -3.21 5.19
N PHE A 84 -3.06 -2.73 5.91
CA PHE A 84 -2.95 -1.57 6.79
C PHE A 84 -2.86 -2.02 8.23
N LEU A 85 -1.88 -1.50 8.94
CA LEU A 85 -1.51 -1.97 10.26
C LEU A 85 -1.33 -0.82 11.25
N THR A 86 -1.72 -1.04 12.50
CA THR A 86 -1.57 -0.06 13.58
C THR A 86 -1.41 -0.73 14.94
N SER A 87 -0.67 -0.08 15.84
CA SER A 87 -0.65 -0.41 17.28
C SER A 87 -1.68 0.37 18.10
N ASN A 88 -2.27 1.43 17.54
CA ASN A 88 -3.14 2.33 18.30
C ASN A 88 -4.54 1.73 18.53
N LYS A 89 -4.86 1.45 19.80
CA LYS A 89 -6.17 0.92 20.23
C LYS A 89 -7.17 2.00 20.64
N LEU A 90 -6.75 3.26 20.69
CA LEU A 90 -7.51 4.40 21.18
C LEU A 90 -7.99 5.27 20.02
N ASN A 91 -8.94 6.15 20.29
CA ASN A 91 -9.37 7.18 19.32
C ASN A 91 -8.40 8.37 19.28
N ALA A 92 -7.70 8.64 20.38
CA ALA A 92 -6.78 9.75 20.49
C ALA A 92 -5.53 9.54 19.63
N TYR A 93 -4.99 10.63 19.08
CA TYR A 93 -3.69 10.61 18.42
C TYR A 93 -2.59 10.41 19.47
N ASN A 94 -1.69 9.48 19.21
CA ASN A 94 -0.51 9.23 20.02
C ASN A 94 0.71 9.09 19.09
N PRO A 95 1.73 9.96 19.23
CA PRO A 95 2.88 9.98 18.33
C PRO A 95 3.82 8.78 18.52
N ASN A 96 3.69 8.02 19.61
CA ASN A 96 4.49 6.82 19.84
C ASN A 96 3.92 5.58 19.15
N ASP A 97 2.65 5.64 18.71
CA ASP A 97 2.02 4.51 18.05
C ASP A 97 2.60 4.30 16.65
N LYS A 98 2.74 3.03 16.30
CA LYS A 98 3.34 2.59 15.06
C LYS A 98 2.25 2.25 14.05
N ASN A 99 2.35 2.86 12.87
CA ASN A 99 1.42 2.66 11.79
C ASN A 99 2.21 2.30 10.54
N PHE A 100 1.73 1.31 9.80
CA PHE A 100 2.41 0.79 8.63
C PHE A 100 1.42 0.47 7.52
N ILE A 101 1.88 0.64 6.29
CA ILE A 101 1.24 0.13 5.09
C ILE A 101 2.22 -0.85 4.47
N VAL A 102 1.82 -2.11 4.40
CA VAL A 102 2.66 -3.21 3.89
C VAL A 102 2.06 -3.69 2.59
N VAL A 103 2.92 -4.02 1.63
CA VAL A 103 2.54 -4.75 0.43
C VAL A 103 3.15 -6.14 0.46
N TYR A 104 2.35 -7.12 0.08
CA TYR A 104 2.79 -8.47 -0.20
C TYR A 104 2.64 -8.74 -1.69
N ASP A 105 3.73 -9.14 -2.35
CA ASP A 105 3.71 -9.57 -3.75
C ASP A 105 3.75 -11.10 -3.81
N SER A 106 2.71 -11.73 -4.35
CA SER A 106 2.62 -13.19 -4.41
C SER A 106 3.50 -13.80 -5.50
N SER A 107 3.94 -13.02 -6.48
CA SER A 107 4.84 -13.48 -7.54
C SER A 107 6.26 -13.69 -7.02
N ASN A 108 6.73 -12.73 -6.21
CA ASN A 108 8.07 -12.76 -5.61
C ASN A 108 8.08 -13.36 -4.20
N GLN A 109 6.90 -13.65 -3.63
CA GLN A 109 6.71 -14.11 -2.26
C GLN A 109 7.42 -13.23 -1.22
N ALA A 110 7.37 -11.91 -1.43
CA ALA A 110 8.06 -10.93 -0.61
C ALA A 110 7.07 -9.91 -0.02
N SER A 111 7.29 -9.58 1.25
CA SER A 111 6.56 -8.52 1.96
C SER A 111 7.47 -7.30 2.10
N THR A 112 6.95 -6.10 1.84
CA THR A 112 7.72 -4.84 1.92
C THR A 112 6.88 -3.76 2.57
N ILE A 113 7.52 -2.95 3.42
CA ILE A 113 6.89 -1.77 4.03
C ILE A 113 6.90 -0.64 3.00
N LEU A 114 5.73 -0.13 2.65
CA LEU A 114 5.59 1.00 1.73
C LEU A 114 5.73 2.34 2.45
N VAL A 115 4.99 2.50 3.55
CA VAL A 115 4.97 3.74 4.32
C VAL A 115 4.87 3.40 5.79
N GLN A 116 5.65 4.10 6.60
CA GLN A 116 5.63 4.01 8.05
C GLN A 116 5.67 5.40 8.67
N GLY A 117 4.92 5.61 9.75
CA GLY A 117 5.02 6.86 10.51
C GLY A 117 3.80 7.20 11.34
N ALA A 118 4.01 8.02 12.36
CA ALA A 118 2.94 8.51 13.23
C ALA A 118 1.93 9.37 12.47
N PHE A 119 2.34 10.08 11.42
CA PHE A 119 1.48 10.94 10.59
C PHE A 119 0.33 10.17 9.90
N LEU A 120 0.44 8.84 9.75
CA LEU A 120 -0.65 8.00 9.27
C LEU A 120 -1.85 8.00 10.22
N ASN A 121 -1.60 8.14 11.53
CA ASN A 121 -2.61 8.27 12.58
C ASN A 121 -3.75 7.23 12.44
N PHE A 122 -3.41 5.96 12.30
CA PHE A 122 -4.42 4.89 12.26
C PHE A 122 -4.91 4.53 13.67
N SER A 123 -6.04 3.83 13.73
CA SER A 123 -6.63 3.35 14.98
C SER A 123 -7.43 2.07 14.71
N THR A 124 -7.37 1.10 15.63
CA THR A 124 -8.15 -0.14 15.51
C THR A 124 -9.66 0.07 15.60
N LEU A 125 -10.12 1.23 16.10
CA LEU A 125 -11.55 1.57 16.17
C LEU A 125 -12.14 1.98 14.82
N PHE A 126 -11.27 2.39 13.88
CA PHE A 126 -11.65 2.93 12.58
C PHE A 126 -11.01 2.09 11.47
N PRO A 127 -11.58 0.91 11.15
CA PRO A 127 -11.05 0.05 10.10
C PRO A 127 -11.15 0.73 8.73
N ILE A 128 -10.16 0.48 7.90
CA ILE A 128 -10.07 1.01 6.54
C ILE A 128 -10.89 0.10 5.62
N THR A 129 -12.01 0.62 5.14
CA THR A 129 -12.93 -0.11 4.25
C THR A 129 -12.93 0.44 2.83
N GLY A 130 -12.73 1.75 2.67
CA GLY A 130 -12.63 2.40 1.37
C GLY A 130 -11.18 2.40 0.89
N VAL A 131 -10.81 1.44 0.06
CA VAL A 131 -9.49 1.39 -0.60
C VAL A 131 -9.68 1.13 -2.08
N ASN A 132 -8.95 1.86 -2.92
CA ASN A 132 -8.94 1.65 -4.35
C ASN A 132 -7.57 1.94 -4.94
N ILE A 133 -7.23 1.27 -6.04
CA ILE A 133 -5.98 1.47 -6.76
C ILE A 133 -6.32 1.96 -8.16
N LEU A 134 -5.78 3.11 -8.53
CA LEU A 134 -5.97 3.72 -9.84
C LEU A 134 -4.60 4.18 -10.36
N GLU A 135 -4.17 3.66 -11.51
CA GLU A 135 -2.93 4.10 -12.17
C GLU A 135 -1.67 4.06 -11.27
N GLY A 136 -1.58 3.05 -10.40
CA GLY A 136 -0.46 2.91 -9.45
C GLY A 136 -0.52 3.84 -8.22
N LEU A 137 -1.60 4.61 -8.08
CA LEU A 137 -1.93 5.36 -6.88
C LEU A 137 -2.90 4.54 -6.01
N LEU A 138 -2.53 4.34 -4.75
CA LEU A 138 -3.36 3.72 -3.73
C LEU A 138 -4.12 4.81 -2.99
N PHE A 139 -5.44 4.82 -3.11
CA PHE A 139 -6.35 5.70 -2.40
C PHE A 139 -6.99 4.96 -1.23
N PHE A 140 -7.07 5.60 -0.07
CA PHE A 140 -7.70 5.01 1.11
C PHE A 140 -8.35 6.06 2.01
N THR A 141 -9.37 5.61 2.75
CA THR A 141 -10.14 6.41 3.70
C THR A 141 -10.51 5.59 4.93
N ASP A 142 -10.47 6.20 6.11
CA ASP A 142 -10.68 5.53 7.40
C ASP A 142 -11.77 6.18 8.29
N ASN A 143 -12.73 6.90 7.71
CA ASN A 143 -13.85 7.56 8.43
C ASN A 143 -13.42 8.42 9.66
N ARG A 144 -12.15 8.81 9.74
CA ARG A 144 -11.57 9.60 10.84
C ARG A 144 -10.59 10.63 10.30
N ASN A 145 -9.63 10.20 9.48
CA ASN A 145 -8.69 11.06 8.80
C ASN A 145 -9.25 11.46 7.41
N GLN A 146 -8.67 12.52 6.85
CA GLN A 146 -9.00 12.94 5.49
C GLN A 146 -8.58 11.89 4.46
N PRO A 147 -9.24 11.85 3.28
CA PRO A 147 -8.85 10.94 2.21
C PRO A 147 -7.38 11.12 1.80
N ARG A 148 -6.68 9.99 1.70
CA ARG A 148 -5.24 9.94 1.44
C ARG A 148 -4.94 9.13 0.18
N LYS A 149 -3.83 9.47 -0.44
CA LYS A 149 -3.28 8.78 -1.62
C LYS A 149 -1.78 8.59 -1.48
N ILE A 150 -1.29 7.46 -1.97
CA ILE A 150 0.14 7.12 -2.00
C ILE A 150 0.48 6.60 -3.38
N ASN A 151 1.64 7.01 -3.92
CA ASN A 151 2.21 6.38 -5.10
C ASN A 151 2.95 5.10 -4.70
N VAL A 152 2.47 3.95 -5.19
CA VAL A 152 3.01 2.63 -4.86
C VAL A 152 4.43 2.45 -5.40
N ALA A 153 4.73 2.94 -6.60
CA ALA A 153 6.05 2.79 -7.19
C ALA A 153 7.12 3.57 -6.43
N GLN A 154 6.81 4.81 -6.01
CA GLN A 154 7.73 5.63 -5.22
C GLN A 154 7.95 5.03 -3.82
N ALA A 155 6.85 4.60 -3.17
CA ALA A 155 6.92 3.98 -1.85
C ALA A 155 7.64 2.61 -1.83
N LEU A 156 7.69 1.91 -2.97
CA LEU A 156 8.48 0.69 -3.12
C LEU A 156 9.98 0.95 -3.25
N LEU A 157 10.37 2.08 -3.85
CA LEU A 157 11.77 2.46 -4.01
C LEU A 157 12.35 3.00 -2.70
N ASP A 158 11.57 3.82 -1.99
CA ASP A 158 11.95 4.42 -0.73
C ASP A 158 10.76 4.44 0.24
N SER A 159 10.91 3.73 1.36
CA SER A 159 9.89 3.64 2.42
C SER A 159 9.82 4.89 3.30
N THR A 160 10.79 5.79 3.18
CA THR A 160 10.88 7.07 3.90
C THR A 160 10.46 8.28 3.06
N TYR A 161 10.06 8.07 1.81
CA TYR A 161 9.64 9.13 0.90
C TYR A 161 8.52 10.04 1.45
N TYR A 162 7.61 9.47 2.25
CA TYR A 162 6.55 10.21 2.92
C TYR A 162 6.88 10.38 4.40
N GLU A 163 7.03 11.63 4.84
CA GLU A 163 7.35 11.99 6.23
C GLU A 163 6.22 12.78 6.91
N THR A 164 5.42 13.49 6.12
CA THR A 164 4.36 14.37 6.64
C THR A 164 2.99 14.01 6.10
N GLU A 165 1.97 14.37 6.88
CA GLU A 165 0.58 14.13 6.53
C GLU A 165 0.19 14.85 5.24
N ASP A 166 0.65 16.09 5.08
CA ASP A 166 0.31 16.93 3.92
C ASP A 166 0.73 16.30 2.60
N GLN A 167 1.79 15.48 2.56
CA GLN A 167 2.27 14.84 1.33
C GLN A 167 1.28 13.80 0.79
N ILE A 168 0.66 13.02 1.68
CA ILE A 168 -0.25 11.93 1.33
C ILE A 168 -1.72 12.37 1.21
N SER A 169 -2.06 13.56 1.71
CA SER A 169 -3.43 14.07 1.68
C SER A 169 -3.90 14.39 0.27
N VAL A 170 -5.12 13.95 -0.07
CA VAL A 170 -5.74 14.26 -1.38
C VAL A 170 -6.17 15.73 -1.42
N ALA A 171 -6.76 16.21 -0.34
CA ALA A 171 -7.09 17.62 -0.18
C ALA A 171 -5.82 18.38 0.22
N LYS A 172 -5.33 19.26 -0.65
CA LYS A 172 -4.20 20.14 -0.37
C LYS A 172 -4.70 21.49 0.11
N TYR A 173 -4.01 22.06 1.09
CA TYR A 173 -4.26 23.44 1.49
C TYR A 173 -3.94 24.41 0.36
N ASN A 174 -4.70 25.49 0.29
CA ASN A 174 -4.38 26.58 -0.63
C ASN A 174 -3.04 27.22 -0.23
N PRO A 175 -2.22 27.65 -1.21
CA PRO A 175 -1.08 28.50 -0.91
C PRO A 175 -1.56 29.74 -0.16
N TYR A 176 -0.97 30.01 1.00
CA TYR A 176 -1.28 31.19 1.81
C TYR A 176 -0.35 32.36 1.48
N ASN A 177 0.92 32.07 1.18
CA ASN A 177 1.88 33.10 0.79
C ASN A 177 1.78 33.38 -0.70
N ALA A 178 1.93 34.66 -1.06
CA ALA A 178 2.10 35.05 -2.45
C ALA A 178 3.37 34.40 -3.02
N PRO A 179 3.41 34.08 -4.33
CA PRO A 179 4.62 33.58 -4.96
C PRO A 179 5.75 34.60 -4.85
N GLU A 180 6.90 34.18 -4.30
CA GLU A 180 8.09 35.01 -4.22
C GLU A 180 8.92 34.85 -5.49
N ILE A 181 9.17 35.96 -6.17
CA ILE A 181 10.00 36.02 -7.40
C ILE A 181 11.47 36.27 -7.12
N PHE A 182 11.88 36.23 -5.85
CA PHE A 182 13.25 36.43 -5.40
C PHE A 182 13.60 35.42 -4.31
N ARG A 183 14.82 34.90 -4.30
CA ARG A 183 15.35 33.99 -3.28
C ARG A 183 16.69 34.49 -2.79
N ARG A 184 17.12 34.08 -1.59
CA ARG A 184 18.50 34.29 -1.16
C ARG A 184 19.43 33.48 -2.08
N ALA A 185 20.42 34.13 -2.66
CA ALA A 185 21.39 33.45 -3.52
C ALA A 185 22.23 32.47 -2.68
N SER A 186 22.09 31.17 -2.97
CA SER A 186 22.84 30.10 -2.29
C SER A 186 24.32 30.04 -2.70
N ASP A 187 24.64 30.69 -3.82
CA ASP A 187 25.90 30.48 -4.54
C ASP A 187 26.87 31.67 -4.35
N LEU A 188 26.50 32.66 -3.53
CA LEU A 188 27.32 33.82 -3.22
C LEU A 188 27.98 33.68 -1.84
N PRO A 189 29.24 34.14 -1.65
CA PRO A 189 29.96 34.03 -0.39
C PRO A 189 29.18 34.60 0.79
N ASP A 190 29.19 33.86 1.90
CA ASP A 190 28.49 34.22 3.14
C ASP A 190 28.95 35.59 3.66
N GLY A 191 28.04 36.57 3.71
CA GLY A 191 28.31 37.92 4.18
C GLY A 191 27.64 39.05 3.41
N ILE A 192 27.08 38.78 2.22
CA ILE A 192 26.28 39.76 1.48
C ILE A 192 24.85 39.22 1.35
N THR A 193 23.86 39.96 1.88
CA THR A 193 22.42 39.64 1.80
C THR A 193 21.91 39.88 0.38
N ASN A 194 22.41 39.11 -0.58
CA ASN A 194 22.03 39.21 -1.97
C ASN A 194 20.84 38.29 -2.25
N TYR A 195 19.73 38.90 -2.61
CA TYR A 195 18.57 38.23 -3.17
C TYR A 195 18.70 38.23 -4.69
N GLU A 196 18.46 37.09 -5.33
CA GLU A 196 18.40 36.94 -6.79
C GLU A 196 16.96 36.65 -7.24
N SER A 197 16.61 36.99 -8.47
CA SER A 197 15.29 36.64 -9.00
C SER A 197 15.22 35.14 -9.33
N THR A 198 14.08 34.52 -9.01
CA THR A 198 13.76 33.15 -9.44
C THR A 198 13.25 33.09 -10.89
N MET A 199 13.03 34.24 -11.54
CA MET A 199 12.66 34.31 -12.94
C MET A 199 13.88 34.06 -13.82
N GLN A 200 14.08 32.80 -14.22
CA GLN A 200 15.14 32.40 -15.15
C GLN A 200 14.56 32.35 -16.58
N ASP A 201 15.19 33.10 -17.50
CA ASP A 201 14.95 32.94 -18.93
C ASP A 201 15.82 31.78 -19.46
N VAL A 202 15.18 30.73 -19.98
CA VAL A 202 15.85 29.52 -20.49
C VAL A 202 16.19 29.66 -21.97
N VAL A 203 15.72 30.71 -22.64
CA VAL A 203 15.84 30.90 -24.08
C VAL A 203 16.95 31.90 -24.42
N SER A 204 17.14 32.93 -23.59
CA SER A 204 18.21 33.90 -23.77
C SER A 204 19.53 33.39 -23.20
N LYS A 205 20.57 33.35 -24.04
CA LYS A 205 21.96 33.08 -23.60
C LYS A 205 22.53 34.18 -22.68
N TYR A 206 21.94 35.37 -22.69
CA TYR A 206 22.43 36.57 -22.03
C TYR A 206 21.39 37.07 -21.02
N TYR A 207 21.85 37.62 -19.89
CA TYR A 207 20.97 38.35 -18.99
C TYR A 207 20.36 39.59 -19.70
N PRO A 208 19.25 40.15 -19.21
CA PRO A 208 18.61 41.33 -19.81
C PRO A 208 19.52 42.57 -19.93
N ASP A 209 20.58 42.65 -19.13
CA ASP A 209 21.61 43.70 -19.15
C ASP A 209 22.79 43.38 -20.09
N GLY A 210 22.78 42.22 -20.76
CA GLY A 210 23.86 41.75 -21.62
C GLY A 210 25.00 41.03 -20.90
N GLY A 211 24.90 40.79 -19.59
CA GLY A 211 25.89 40.06 -18.80
C GLY A 211 26.02 38.58 -19.20
N ILE A 212 27.23 38.03 -19.04
CA ILE A 212 27.51 36.58 -19.12
C ILE A 212 28.04 36.06 -17.79
N GLY A 213 27.41 35.01 -17.25
CA GLY A 213 27.94 34.25 -16.13
C GLY A 213 28.85 33.12 -16.64
N LEU A 214 30.16 33.20 -16.41
CA LEU A 214 31.08 32.11 -16.69
C LEU A 214 31.20 31.24 -15.43
N LEU A 215 30.58 30.06 -15.44
CA LEU A 215 30.80 29.03 -14.43
C LEU A 215 32.00 28.15 -14.83
N PRO A 216 32.97 27.88 -13.93
CA PRO A 216 34.10 27.00 -14.23
C PRO A 216 33.72 25.53 -14.50
N ALA A 217 32.49 25.13 -14.15
CA ALA A 217 31.93 23.80 -14.40
C ALA A 217 30.40 23.89 -14.45
N ALA A 218 29.76 22.97 -15.19
CA ALA A 218 28.31 22.86 -15.25
C ALA A 218 27.74 22.60 -13.84
N TYR A 219 26.74 23.40 -13.44
CA TYR A 219 26.01 23.21 -12.19
C TYR A 219 25.14 21.96 -12.32
N ASN A 220 25.55 20.88 -11.65
CA ASN A 220 24.70 19.69 -11.49
C ASN A 220 23.72 19.99 -10.36
N TYR A 221 22.43 20.12 -10.69
CA TYR A 221 21.38 20.11 -9.69
C TYR A 221 21.50 18.83 -8.86
N PRO A 222 21.48 18.88 -7.51
CA PRO A 222 21.22 17.69 -6.73
C PRO A 222 19.81 17.24 -7.09
N ASN A 223 19.70 16.01 -7.60
CA ASN A 223 18.42 15.37 -7.90
C ASN A 223 17.49 15.51 -6.67
N GLY A 224 16.26 15.96 -6.94
CA GLY A 224 15.19 16.02 -5.95
C GLY A 224 14.67 14.66 -5.52
#